data_AF-A0A9X5XF31-F1
#
_entry.id   AF-A0A9X5XF31-F1
#
_cell.length_a   1.000
_cell.length_b   1.000
_cell.length_c   1.000
_cell.angle_alpha   90.00
_cell.angle_beta   90.00
_cell.angle_gamma   90.00
#
_symmetry.space_group_name_H-M   'P 1'
#
loop_
_entity.id
_entity.type
_entity.pdbx_description
1 polymer ?
#
loop_
_entity_poly.entity_id
_entity_poly.type
_entity_poly.pdbx_seq_one_letter_code
_entity_poly.pdbx_strand_id
1 'polypeptide(L)'
;MLQTVDVGRRSLDAYRTVTGDAVVDELRRLAAPLEGARVLHVNATGYGGGVAEILRSEVPLLRDLGVLADWKTITAEQGFFEVTKAVHNGLQGDARGVTDTQWQLYDTASAQIAAQLEESY
;
A
#
# COMPACT_ATOMS: atom_id res chain seq x y z
N MET A 1 -9.69 1.38 -11.33
CA MET A 1 -8.33 1.64 -11.88
C MET A 1 -7.34 1.65 -10.74
N LEU A 2 -6.17 1.04 -10.91
CA LEU A 2 -5.07 1.17 -9.95
C LEU A 2 -4.27 2.43 -10.32
N GLN A 3 -4.23 3.41 -9.44
CA GLN A 3 -3.49 4.66 -9.67
C GLN A 3 -2.14 4.63 -8.96
N THR A 4 -1.06 4.82 -9.71
CA THR A 4 0.28 4.95 -9.15
C THR A 4 0.40 6.23 -8.32
N VAL A 5 0.98 6.13 -7.14
CA VAL A 5 1.27 7.26 -6.26
C VAL A 5 2.75 7.63 -6.38
N ASP A 6 3.03 8.89 -6.74
CA ASP A 6 4.39 9.43 -6.68
C ASP A 6 4.74 9.84 -5.24
N VAL A 7 5.88 9.35 -4.77
CA VAL A 7 6.42 9.55 -3.42
C VAL A 7 7.78 10.25 -3.44
N GLY A 8 8.29 10.61 -4.62
CA GLY A 8 9.59 11.22 -4.80
C GLY A 8 10.74 10.30 -4.39
N ARG A 9 11.84 10.90 -3.94
CA ARG A 9 13.06 10.21 -3.49
C ARG A 9 13.37 10.59 -2.05
N ARG A 10 13.88 9.62 -1.29
CA ARG A 10 14.45 9.83 0.04
C ARG A 10 15.69 8.97 0.17
N SER A 11 16.68 9.47 0.89
CA SER A 11 17.89 8.71 1.21
C SER A 11 17.79 8.19 2.63
N LEU A 12 18.14 6.93 2.83
CA LEU A 12 18.24 6.32 4.15
C LEU A 12 19.35 6.97 4.98
N ASP A 13 20.40 7.49 4.35
CA ASP A 13 21.53 8.13 5.04
C ASP A 13 21.10 9.42 5.76
N ALA A 14 19.99 10.04 5.35
CA ALA A 14 19.41 11.19 6.05
C ALA A 14 18.98 10.87 7.50
N TYR A 15 18.80 9.60 7.84
CA TYR A 15 18.36 9.15 9.16
C TYR A 15 19.51 8.78 10.12
N ARG A 16 20.76 8.75 9.63
CA ARG A 16 21.94 8.37 10.45
C ARG A 16 22.09 9.20 11.72
N THR A 17 21.76 10.49 11.67
CA THR A 17 21.86 11.39 12.83
C THR A 17 20.88 11.04 13.96
N VAL A 18 19.79 10.33 13.66
CA VAL A 18 18.76 9.94 14.63
C VAL A 18 18.90 8.47 15.03
N THR A 19 19.23 7.59 14.09
CA THR A 19 19.30 6.14 14.32
C THR A 19 20.71 5.62 14.64
N GLY A 20 21.74 6.41 14.36
CA GLY A 20 23.13 5.97 14.33
C GLY A 20 23.48 5.20 13.06
N ASP A 21 24.78 5.10 12.77
CA ASP A 21 25.29 4.45 11.56
C ASP A 21 25.00 2.94 11.51
N ALA A 22 25.13 2.26 12.65
CA ALA A 22 24.97 0.81 12.74
C ALA A 22 23.60 0.33 12.25
N VAL A 23 22.53 1.10 12.50
CA VAL A 23 21.17 0.75 12.04
C VAL A 23 21.04 0.89 10.53
N VAL A 24 21.57 1.97 9.95
CA VAL A 24 21.51 2.19 8.50
C VAL A 24 22.35 1.16 7.76
N ASP A 25 23.53 0.85 8.27
CA ASP A 25 24.43 -0.15 7.69
C ASP A 25 23.82 -1.55 7.76
N GLU A 26 23.17 -1.90 8.87
CA GLU A 26 22.45 -3.17 9.01
C GLU A 26 21.27 -3.27 8.04
N LEU A 27 20.48 -2.20 7.86
CA LEU A 27 19.39 -2.19 6.88
C LEU A 27 19.92 -2.40 5.45
N ARG A 28 21.03 -1.74 5.08
CA ARG A 28 21.67 -1.96 3.77
C ARG A 28 22.16 -3.41 3.62
N ARG A 29 22.75 -4.00 4.67
CA ARG A 29 23.20 -5.40 4.67
C ARG A 29 22.04 -6.38 4.51
N LEU A 30 20.92 -6.15 5.18
CA LEU A 30 19.71 -6.99 5.09
C LEU A 30 18.99 -6.84 3.75
N ALA A 31 19.03 -5.65 3.15
CA ALA A 31 18.42 -5.39 1.86
C ALA A 31 19.25 -5.86 0.66
N ALA A 32 20.58 -6.01 0.80
CA ALA A 32 21.47 -6.47 -0.28
C ALA A 32 20.99 -7.74 -1.03
N PRO A 33 20.53 -8.83 -0.38
CA PRO A 33 19.99 -10.00 -1.10
C PRO A 33 18.65 -9.75 -1.80
N LEU A 34 17.99 -8.62 -1.53
CA LEU A 34 16.71 -8.21 -2.13
C LEU A 34 16.89 -7.17 -3.24
N GLU A 35 18.13 -6.85 -3.64
CA GLU A 35 18.38 -5.90 -4.70
C GLU A 35 17.69 -6.35 -6.01
N GLY A 36 16.90 -5.45 -6.60
CA GLY A 36 16.08 -5.74 -7.78
C GLY A 36 14.77 -6.48 -7.50
N ALA A 37 14.50 -6.89 -6.25
CA ALA A 37 13.20 -7.45 -5.89
C ALA A 37 12.09 -6.42 -6.15
N ARG A 38 10.96 -6.89 -6.67
CA ARG A 38 9.80 -6.04 -6.98
C ARG A 38 8.76 -6.19 -5.91
N VAL A 39 8.28 -5.07 -5.36
CA VAL A 39 7.29 -5.05 -4.29
C VAL A 39 6.20 -4.06 -4.66
N LEU A 40 4.95 -4.52 -4.70
CA LEU A 40 3.80 -3.66 -4.91
C LEU A 40 3.01 -3.48 -3.62
N HIS A 41 2.88 -2.25 -3.14
CA HIS A 41 1.93 -1.86 -2.11
C HIS A 41 0.61 -1.45 -2.77
N VAL A 42 -0.51 -2.06 -2.34
CA VAL A 42 -1.86 -1.69 -2.78
C VAL A 42 -2.73 -1.33 -1.59
N ASN A 43 -3.38 -0.17 -1.63
CA ASN A 43 -4.33 0.24 -0.59
C ASN A 43 -5.49 1.09 -1.15
N ALA A 44 -6.38 1.56 -0.28
CA ALA A 44 -7.58 2.31 -0.68
C ALA A 44 -7.34 3.80 -0.99
N THR A 45 -6.26 4.41 -0.49
CA THR A 45 -6.05 5.85 -0.64
C THR A 45 -4.58 6.26 -0.54
N GLY A 46 -4.18 7.21 -1.39
CA GLY A 46 -2.87 7.87 -1.34
C GLY A 46 -2.82 9.05 -0.36
N TYR A 47 -3.95 9.40 0.26
CA TYR A 47 -4.10 10.58 1.10
C TYR A 47 -5.02 10.31 2.30
N GLY A 48 -4.64 10.84 3.46
CA GLY A 48 -5.40 10.69 4.70
C GLY A 48 -5.22 9.31 5.34
N GLY A 49 -5.04 9.30 6.67
CA GLY A 49 -4.87 8.08 7.46
C GLY A 49 -3.42 7.59 7.55
N GLY A 50 -3.16 6.75 8.56
CA GLY A 50 -1.81 6.31 8.92
C GLY A 50 -1.10 5.49 7.85
N VAL A 51 -1.81 4.62 7.13
CA VAL A 51 -1.20 3.79 6.07
C VAL A 51 -0.62 4.67 4.95
N ALA A 52 -1.35 5.70 4.51
CA ALA A 52 -0.87 6.60 3.47
C ALA A 52 0.34 7.42 3.94
N GLU A 53 0.40 7.80 5.22
CA GLU A 53 1.54 8.50 5.81
C GLU A 53 2.80 7.63 5.88
N ILE A 54 2.64 6.36 6.27
CA ILE A 54 3.72 5.36 6.32
C ILE A 54 4.27 5.12 4.92
N LEU A 55 3.41 4.79 3.94
CA LEU A 55 3.86 4.44 2.59
C LEU A 55 4.52 5.60 1.85
N ARG A 56 4.13 6.85 2.14
CA ARG A 56 4.84 8.05 1.64
C ARG A 56 6.30 8.12 2.09
N SER A 57 6.63 7.50 3.22
CA SER A 57 7.99 7.47 3.76
C SER A 57 8.71 6.15 3.43
N GLU A 58 8.02 5.03 3.55
CA GLU A 58 8.58 3.68 3.40
C GLU A 58 8.97 3.38 1.94
N VAL A 59 8.08 3.64 0.98
CA VAL A 59 8.32 3.32 -0.43
C VAL A 59 9.60 3.97 -0.99
N PRO A 60 9.87 5.28 -0.82
CA PRO A 60 11.11 5.85 -1.31
C PRO A 60 12.36 5.36 -0.55
N LEU A 61 12.23 4.90 0.70
CA LEU A 61 13.35 4.29 1.44
C LEU A 61 13.65 2.86 0.97
N LEU A 62 12.62 2.06 0.66
CA LEU A 62 12.80 0.76 0.01
C LEU A 62 13.52 0.91 -1.34
N ARG A 63 13.17 1.95 -2.11
CA ARG A 63 13.87 2.30 -3.36
C ARG A 63 15.34 2.65 -3.14
N ASP A 64 15.69 3.41 -2.09
CA ASP A 64 17.08 3.72 -1.73
C ASP A 64 17.89 2.49 -1.25
N LEU A 65 17.19 1.46 -0.78
CA LEU A 65 17.75 0.16 -0.42
C LEU A 65 17.88 -0.80 -1.61
N GLY A 66 17.53 -0.38 -2.83
CA GLY A 66 17.64 -1.20 -4.04
C GLY A 66 16.43 -2.07 -4.36
N VAL A 67 15.33 -1.94 -3.61
CA VAL A 67 14.06 -2.64 -3.88
C VAL A 67 13.24 -1.82 -4.88
N LEU A 68 12.74 -2.47 -5.93
CA LEU A 68 11.83 -1.87 -6.92
C LEU A 68 10.41 -1.82 -6.35
N ALA A 69 10.21 -0.93 -5.36
CA ALA A 69 8.94 -0.76 -4.67
C ALA A 69 8.01 0.21 -5.41
N ASP A 70 6.76 -0.18 -5.60
CA ASP A 70 5.68 0.65 -6.14
C ASP A 70 4.53 0.77 -5.15
N TRP A 71 3.77 1.86 -5.28
CA TRP A 71 2.54 2.05 -4.54
C TRP A 71 1.43 2.45 -5.48
N LYS A 72 0.37 1.64 -5.50
CA LYS A 72 -0.85 1.90 -6.27
C LYS A 72 -2.07 1.98 -5.33
N THR A 73 -3.02 2.84 -5.64
CA THR A 73 -4.27 2.99 -4.90
C THR A 73 -5.45 2.50 -5.71
N ILE A 74 -6.41 1.86 -5.03
CA ILE A 74 -7.65 1.41 -5.62
C ILE A 74 -8.54 2.61 -5.97
N THR A 75 -8.96 2.72 -7.22
CA THR A 75 -10.04 3.62 -7.67
C THR A 75 -11.27 2.79 -8.02
N ALA A 76 -12.35 3.00 -7.28
CA ALA A 76 -13.64 2.36 -7.46
C ALA A 76 -14.77 3.37 -7.22
N GLU A 77 -16.00 2.99 -7.55
CA GLU A 77 -17.18 3.80 -7.24
C GLU A 77 -17.42 3.90 -5.74
N GLN A 78 -18.13 4.94 -5.30
CA GLN A 78 -18.41 5.19 -3.88
C GLN A 78 -19.04 3.98 -3.18
N GLY A 79 -19.96 3.28 -3.85
CA GLY A 79 -20.62 2.10 -3.30
C GLY A 79 -19.64 0.99 -2.88
N PHE A 80 -18.53 0.81 -3.60
CA PHE A 80 -17.49 -0.16 -3.19
C PHE A 80 -16.89 0.22 -1.83
N PHE A 81 -16.54 1.49 -1.64
CA PHE A 81 -15.97 1.95 -0.38
C PHE A 81 -16.98 1.93 0.77
N GLU A 82 -18.26 2.15 0.50
CA GLU A 82 -19.32 1.97 1.49
C GLU A 82 -19.41 0.52 1.97
N VAL A 83 -19.31 -0.46 1.05
CA VAL A 83 -19.28 -1.88 1.42
C VAL A 83 -18.02 -2.22 2.23
N THR A 84 -16.83 -1.80 1.80
CA THR A 84 -15.61 -2.06 2.58
C THR A 84 -15.66 -1.45 3.99
N LYS A 85 -16.31 -0.29 4.14
CA LYS A 85 -16.54 0.33 5.46
C LYS A 85 -17.53 -0.47 6.30
N ALA A 86 -18.58 -1.01 5.70
CA ALA A 86 -19.50 -1.92 6.40
C ALA A 86 -18.78 -3.18 6.89
N VAL A 87 -17.90 -3.78 6.06
CA VAL A 87 -17.05 -4.91 6.47
C VAL A 87 -16.14 -4.52 7.65
N HIS A 88 -15.41 -3.41 7.53
CA HIS A 88 -14.53 -2.90 8.59
C HIS A 88 -15.29 -2.70 9.91
N ASN A 89 -16.45 -2.05 9.88
CA ASN A 89 -17.25 -1.79 11.06
C ASN A 89 -17.89 -3.06 11.64
N GLY A 90 -18.32 -4.00 10.78
CA GLY A 90 -18.82 -5.30 11.20
C GLY A 90 -17.76 -6.10 11.96
N LEU A 91 -16.51 -6.08 11.49
CA LEU A 91 -15.37 -6.66 12.22
C LEU A 91 -15.09 -5.96 13.57
N GLN A 92 -15.56 -4.72 13.74
CA GLN A 92 -15.50 -3.96 15.00
C GLN A 92 -16.78 -4.06 15.84
N GLY A 93 -17.72 -4.93 15.48
CA GLY A 93 -18.93 -5.22 16.25
C GLY A 93 -20.17 -4.43 15.87
N ASP A 94 -20.18 -3.72 14.73
CA ASP A 94 -21.42 -3.17 14.17
C ASP A 94 -22.39 -4.31 13.82
N ALA A 95 -23.58 -4.29 14.42
CA ALA A 95 -24.60 -5.31 14.20
C ALA A 95 -25.19 -5.28 12.78
N ARG A 96 -24.96 -4.19 12.04
CA ARG A 96 -25.31 -4.11 10.61
C ARG A 96 -24.31 -4.95 9.83
N GLY A 97 -24.75 -6.13 9.40
CA GLY A 97 -23.99 -6.97 8.49
C GLY A 97 -23.92 -6.40 7.06
N VAL A 98 -23.22 -7.11 6.20
CA VAL A 98 -23.14 -6.83 4.76
C VAL A 98 -24.17 -7.68 4.03
N THR A 99 -25.01 -7.07 3.20
CA THR A 99 -26.06 -7.77 2.46
C THR A 99 -25.50 -8.54 1.25
N ASP A 100 -26.25 -9.50 0.73
CA ASP A 100 -25.85 -10.26 -0.46
C ASP A 100 -25.60 -9.36 -1.68
N THR A 101 -26.43 -8.32 -1.88
CA THR A 101 -26.23 -7.33 -2.95
C THR A 101 -24.94 -6.53 -2.75
N GLN A 102 -24.59 -6.20 -1.51
CA GLN A 102 -23.33 -5.52 -1.20
C GLN A 102 -22.12 -6.42 -1.46
N TRP A 103 -22.20 -7.71 -1.13
CA TRP A 103 -21.15 -8.67 -1.48
C TRP A 103 -20.98 -8.82 -3.00
N GLN A 104 -22.08 -8.92 -3.75
CA GLN A 104 -22.04 -8.96 -5.22
C GLN A 104 -21.36 -7.71 -5.82
N LEU A 105 -21.65 -6.53 -5.26
CA LEU A 105 -20.99 -5.28 -5.66
C LEU A 105 -19.49 -5.32 -5.35
N TYR A 106 -19.12 -5.75 -4.15
CA TYR A 106 -17.72 -5.89 -3.73
C TYR A 106 -16.94 -6.85 -4.64
N ASP A 107 -17.50 -8.03 -4.91
CA ASP A 107 -16.85 -9.06 -5.74
C ASP A 107 -16.68 -8.59 -7.19
N THR A 108 -17.72 -7.98 -7.76
CA THR A 108 -17.67 -7.45 -9.14
C THR A 108 -16.61 -6.36 -9.27
N ALA A 109 -16.60 -5.40 -8.35
CA ALA A 109 -15.63 -4.32 -8.36
C ALA A 109 -14.20 -4.86 -8.10
N SER A 110 -14.04 -5.79 -7.15
CA SER A 110 -12.74 -6.41 -6.85
C SER A 110 -12.17 -7.15 -8.06
N ALA A 111 -12.99 -7.91 -8.79
CA ALA A 111 -12.57 -8.58 -10.02
C ALA A 111 -12.13 -7.58 -11.10
N GLN A 112 -12.85 -6.47 -11.27
CA GLN A 112 -12.49 -5.41 -12.21
C GLN A 112 -11.19 -4.70 -11.83
N ILE A 113 -10.96 -4.44 -10.54
CA ILE A 113 -9.72 -3.84 -10.02
C ILE A 113 -8.55 -4.81 -10.24
N ALA A 114 -8.74 -6.09 -9.92
CA ALA A 114 -7.71 -7.12 -10.10
C ALA A 114 -7.31 -7.28 -11.58
N ALA A 115 -8.28 -7.23 -12.50
CA ALA A 115 -8.02 -7.30 -13.94
C ALA A 115 -7.19 -6.13 -14.50
N GLN A 116 -7.06 -5.03 -13.73
CA GLN A 116 -6.25 -3.87 -14.11
C GLN A 116 -4.80 -3.95 -13.59
N LEU A 117 -4.45 -5.02 -12.87
CA LEU A 117 -3.07 -5.28 -12.48
C LEU A 117 -2.32 -5.85 -13.70
N GLU A 118 -1.86 -4.96 -14.58
CA GLU A 118 -1.21 -5.31 -15.85
C GLU A 118 0.21 -5.84 -15.68
N GLU A 119 0.91 -5.41 -14.63
CA GLU A 119 2.29 -5.78 -14.36
C GLU A 119 2.37 -7.06 -13.54
N SER A 120 3.19 -8.02 -13.97
CA SER A 120 3.60 -9.15 -13.13
C SER A 120 4.59 -8.64 -12.09
N TYR A 121 4.31 -8.82 -10.80
CA TYR A 121 5.23 -8.51 -9.70
C TYR A 121 5.75 -9.79 -9.07
#